data_AF-A0A3Q9I482-F1
#
_entry.id   AF-A0A3Q9I482-F1
#
_cell.length_a   1.000
_cell.length_b   1.000
_cell.length_c   1.000
_cell.angle_alpha   90.00
_cell.angle_beta   90.00
_cell.angle_gamma   90.00
#
_symmetry.space_group_name_H-M   'P 1'
#
loop_
_entity.id
_entity.type
_entity.pdbx_description
1 polymer ?
#
loop_
_entity_poly.entity_id
_entity_poly.type
_entity_poly.pdbx_seq_one_letter_code
_entity_poly.pdbx_strand_id
1 'polypeptide(L)'
;MSLLIKLFKALNANQHSGQIAFSFVLGMILGLTPLFFPHNLLTLALIFFLRVNLSAVIVATLFFSGLAYLLDPVFNQIGLWILQAQTMQSVFTDLYNSAFWRFLHFNNSIVMGSVVTAYLLSVPAFLLFWVLVKTYRQRFLVWTNKFKIIRLLKGAEGAGFVSGMMK
;
A
#
# COMPACT_ATOMS: atom_id res chain seq x y z
N MET A 1 -0.37 -1.31 -21.85
CA MET A 1 -0.29 -2.62 -21.15
C MET A 1 -0.78 -2.42 -19.71
N SER A 2 -1.96 -2.95 -19.39
CA SER A 2 -2.79 -2.50 -18.25
C SER A 2 -2.10 -2.68 -16.89
N LEU A 3 -2.25 -1.70 -16.02
CA LEU A 3 -1.65 -1.64 -14.68
C LEU A 3 -1.98 -2.89 -13.83
N LEU A 4 -3.18 -3.44 -14.03
CA LEU A 4 -3.62 -4.71 -13.45
C LEU A 4 -2.75 -5.90 -13.91
N ILE A 5 -2.37 -5.99 -15.18
CA ILE A 5 -1.48 -7.06 -15.67
C ILE A 5 -0.12 -6.98 -14.97
N LYS A 6 0.42 -5.77 -14.77
CA LYS A 6 1.70 -5.61 -14.04
C LYS A 6 1.55 -6.03 -12.57
N LEU A 7 0.43 -5.70 -11.93
CA LEU A 7 0.13 -6.15 -10.58
C LEU A 7 0.02 -7.68 -10.49
N PHE A 8 -0.76 -8.32 -11.39
CA PHE A 8 -0.88 -9.77 -11.41
C PHE A 8 0.46 -10.47 -11.66
N LYS A 9 1.30 -9.93 -12.56
CA LYS A 9 2.66 -10.42 -12.77
C LYS A 9 3.50 -10.31 -11.50
N ALA A 10 3.42 -9.19 -10.79
CA ALA A 10 4.15 -9.00 -9.54
C ALA A 10 3.70 -9.96 -8.44
N LEU A 11 2.38 -10.14 -8.28
CA LEU A 11 1.82 -11.09 -7.34
C LEU A 11 2.30 -12.53 -7.58
N ASN A 12 2.54 -12.89 -8.85
CA ASN A 12 3.02 -14.22 -9.25
C ASN A 12 4.54 -14.34 -9.38
N ALA A 13 5.29 -13.24 -9.35
CA ALA A 13 6.74 -13.26 -9.46
C ALA A 13 7.40 -13.80 -8.18
N ASN A 14 8.64 -14.30 -8.30
CA ASN A 14 9.51 -14.70 -7.18
C ASN A 14 10.02 -13.51 -6.33
N GLN A 15 9.24 -12.43 -6.24
CA GLN A 15 9.48 -11.32 -5.33
C GLN A 15 9.05 -11.71 -3.91
N HIS A 16 9.68 -11.20 -2.86
CA HIS A 16 9.25 -11.46 -1.49
C HIS A 16 7.80 -10.97 -1.22
N SER A 17 6.92 -11.81 -0.69
CA SER A 17 5.50 -11.46 -0.45
C SER A 17 5.34 -10.25 0.47
N GLY A 18 6.23 -10.09 1.45
CA GLY A 18 6.23 -8.93 2.34
C GLY A 18 6.53 -7.61 1.61
N GLN A 19 7.32 -7.63 0.53
CA GLN A 19 7.62 -6.40 -0.23
C GLN A 19 6.40 -5.90 -1.01
N ILE A 20 5.61 -6.82 -1.57
CA ILE A 20 4.34 -6.47 -2.22
C ILE A 20 3.32 -6.00 -1.17
N ALA A 21 3.20 -6.70 -0.04
CA ALA A 21 2.34 -6.28 1.06
C ALA A 21 2.67 -4.86 1.53
N PHE A 22 3.96 -4.56 1.68
CA PHE A 22 4.43 -3.22 2.02
C PHE A 22 4.09 -2.18 0.94
N SER A 23 4.13 -2.57 -0.34
CA SER A 23 3.66 -1.71 -1.44
C SER A 23 2.17 -1.36 -1.31
N PHE A 24 1.33 -2.31 -0.91
CA PHE A 24 -0.09 -2.05 -0.61
C PHE A 24 -0.26 -1.13 0.61
N VAL A 25 0.56 -1.28 1.66
CA VAL A 25 0.51 -0.38 2.83
C VAL A 25 0.90 1.05 2.46
N LEU A 26 1.98 1.26 1.70
CA LEU A 26 2.37 2.60 1.27
C LEU A 26 1.31 3.23 0.37
N GLY A 27 0.72 2.45 -0.53
CA GLY A 27 -0.39 2.91 -1.36
C GLY A 27 -1.66 3.20 -0.55
N MET A 28 -1.94 2.43 0.50
CA MET A 28 -3.02 2.68 1.46
C MET A 28 -2.80 3.99 2.22
N ILE A 29 -1.59 4.24 2.72
CA ILE A 29 -1.26 5.50 3.41
C ILE A 29 -1.49 6.67 2.45
N LEU A 30 -0.94 6.62 1.23
CA LEU A 30 -1.18 7.66 0.22
C LEU A 30 -2.66 7.81 -0.15
N GLY A 31 -3.41 6.71 -0.17
CA GLY A 31 -4.80 6.71 -0.60
C GLY A 31 -5.74 7.28 0.45
N LEU A 32 -5.52 6.95 1.73
CA LEU A 32 -6.35 7.38 2.85
C LEU A 32 -6.07 8.83 3.28
N THR A 33 -4.89 9.36 3.00
CA THR A 33 -4.55 10.74 3.35
C THR A 33 -4.79 11.69 2.17
N PRO A 34 -5.11 12.97 2.44
CA PRO A 34 -5.23 13.98 1.40
C PRO A 34 -3.94 14.14 0.56
N LEU A 35 -3.97 13.70 -0.70
CA LEU A 35 -2.78 13.52 -1.56
C LEU A 35 -1.90 14.77 -1.70
N PHE A 36 -2.49 15.95 -1.82
CA PHE A 36 -1.78 17.20 -2.12
C PHE A 36 -1.11 17.86 -0.90
N PHE A 37 -1.11 17.21 0.26
CA PHE A 37 -0.51 17.75 1.46
C PHE A 37 0.94 17.29 1.65
N PRO A 38 1.82 18.13 2.24
CA PRO A 38 3.25 17.87 2.26
C PRO A 38 3.66 16.61 3.04
N HIS A 39 2.85 16.13 3.97
CA HIS A 39 3.15 14.91 4.73
C HIS A 39 3.28 13.67 3.83
N ASN A 40 2.63 13.66 2.66
CA ASN A 40 2.75 12.58 1.68
C ASN A 40 4.11 12.53 0.98
N LEU A 41 4.92 13.59 1.08
CA LEU A 41 6.31 13.58 0.58
C LEU A 41 7.15 12.51 1.28
N LEU A 42 6.89 12.26 2.57
CA LEU A 42 7.57 11.18 3.29
C LEU A 42 7.21 9.81 2.69
N THR A 43 5.92 9.55 2.48
CA THR A 43 5.45 8.29 1.89
C THR A 43 5.97 8.11 0.45
N LEU A 44 5.97 9.18 -0.35
CA LEU A 44 6.54 9.18 -1.71
C LEU A 44 8.04 8.90 -1.68
N ALA A 45 8.79 9.53 -0.78
CA ALA A 45 10.22 9.25 -0.60
C ALA A 45 10.44 7.77 -0.29
N LEU A 46 9.68 7.18 0.65
CA LEU A 46 9.75 5.76 0.97
C LEU A 46 9.45 4.87 -0.25
N ILE A 47 8.47 5.23 -1.08
CA ILE A 47 8.16 4.50 -2.33
C ILE A 47 9.37 4.50 -3.28
N PHE A 48 10.04 5.64 -3.43
CA PHE A 48 11.21 5.73 -4.32
C PHE A 48 12.45 5.01 -3.75
N PHE A 49 12.69 5.08 -2.43
CA PHE A 49 13.87 4.47 -1.81
C PHE A 49 13.74 2.96 -1.62
N LEU A 50 12.56 2.43 -1.28
CA LEU A 50 12.38 1.04 -0.85
C LEU A 50 12.15 0.04 -2.00
N ARG A 51 12.37 0.45 -3.25
CA ARG A 51 12.22 -0.37 -4.47
C ARG A 51 10.94 -1.20 -4.47
N VAL A 52 9.83 -0.58 -4.08
CA VAL A 52 8.52 -1.25 -3.94
C VAL A 52 7.87 -1.50 -5.29
N ASN A 53 6.81 -2.31 -5.31
CA ASN A 53 6.06 -2.54 -6.54
C ASN A 53 5.11 -1.36 -6.82
N LEU A 54 5.48 -0.49 -7.76
CA LEU A 54 4.70 0.70 -8.08
C LEU A 54 3.28 0.39 -8.58
N SER A 55 3.06 -0.75 -9.24
CA SER A 55 1.70 -1.14 -9.67
C SER A 55 0.80 -1.46 -8.47
N ALA A 56 1.33 -2.15 -7.46
CA ALA A 56 0.61 -2.39 -6.21
C ALA A 56 0.33 -1.09 -5.44
N VAL A 57 1.32 -0.18 -5.36
CA VAL A 57 1.12 1.15 -4.77
C VAL A 57 -0.03 1.88 -5.46
N ILE A 58 0.00 2.01 -6.80
CA ILE A 58 -1.03 2.76 -7.54
C ILE A 58 -2.41 2.13 -7.39
N VAL A 59 -2.54 0.80 -7.49
CA VAL A 59 -3.85 0.13 -7.28
C VAL A 59 -4.37 0.39 -5.88
N ALA A 60 -3.51 0.25 -4.87
CA ALA A 60 -3.88 0.49 -3.48
C ALA A 60 -4.30 1.96 -3.28
N THR A 61 -3.52 2.92 -3.77
CA THR A 61 -3.84 4.34 -3.67
C THR A 61 -5.20 4.64 -4.29
N LEU A 62 -5.47 4.17 -5.51
CA LEU A 62 -6.77 4.41 -6.17
C LEU A 62 -7.94 3.82 -5.36
N PHE A 63 -7.78 2.58 -4.87
CA PHE A 63 -8.81 1.93 -4.07
C PHE A 63 -9.06 2.65 -2.75
N PHE A 64 -8.00 2.98 -2.02
CA PHE A 64 -8.08 3.63 -0.71
C PHE A 64 -8.47 5.10 -0.79
N SER A 65 -8.15 5.81 -1.88
CA SER A 65 -8.69 7.16 -2.13
C SER A 65 -10.20 7.14 -2.35
N GLY A 66 -10.73 6.13 -3.04
CA GLY A 66 -12.19 5.94 -3.11
C GLY A 66 -12.80 5.67 -1.74
N LEU A 67 -12.12 4.89 -0.89
CA LEU A 67 -12.56 4.63 0.48
C LEU A 67 -12.45 5.85 1.38
N ALA A 68 -11.45 6.71 1.17
CA ALA A 68 -11.22 7.92 1.97
C ALA A 68 -12.43 8.86 1.95
N TYR A 69 -13.04 9.09 0.77
CA TYR A 69 -14.25 9.91 0.66
C TYR A 69 -15.40 9.44 1.57
N LEU A 70 -15.53 8.13 1.79
CA LEU A 70 -16.53 7.58 2.69
C LEU A 70 -16.14 7.72 4.17
N LEU A 71 -14.83 7.72 4.44
CA LEU A 71 -14.27 7.83 5.78
C LEU A 71 -13.99 9.28 6.22
N ASP A 72 -14.10 10.27 5.33
CA ASP A 72 -13.86 11.68 5.63
C ASP A 72 -14.57 12.20 6.89
N PRO A 73 -15.86 11.88 7.14
CA PRO A 73 -16.53 12.27 8.39
C PRO A 73 -15.87 11.66 9.63
N VAL A 74 -15.39 10.42 9.53
CA VAL A 74 -14.70 9.71 10.61
C VAL A 74 -13.33 10.34 10.85
N PHE A 75 -12.56 10.62 9.80
CA PHE A 75 -11.28 11.32 9.91
C PHE A 75 -11.44 12.70 10.54
N ASN A 76 -12.46 13.46 10.13
CA ASN A 76 -12.76 14.74 10.74
C ASN A 76 -13.04 14.61 12.25
N GLN A 77 -13.85 13.65 12.67
CA GLN A 77 -14.15 13.42 14.09
C GLN A 77 -12.92 13.03 14.89
N ILE A 78 -12.11 12.09 14.39
CA ILE A 78 -10.86 11.67 15.03
C ILE A 78 -9.90 12.86 15.14
N GLY A 79 -9.76 13.64 14.08
CA GLY A 79 -8.89 14.82 14.06
C GLY A 79 -9.34 15.90 15.04
N LEU A 80 -10.65 16.19 15.12
CA LEU A 80 -11.20 17.12 16.10
C LEU A 80 -10.95 16.63 17.53
N TRP A 81 -11.19 15.35 17.80
CA TRP A 81 -10.94 14.76 19.11
C TRP A 81 -9.47 14.90 19.54
N ILE A 82 -8.54 14.69 18.61
CA ILE A 82 -7.11 14.88 18.87
C ILE A 82 -6.79 16.35 19.10
N LEU A 83 -7.19 17.24 18.17
CA LEU A 83 -6.82 18.66 18.21
C LEU A 83 -7.46 19.43 19.36
N GLN A 84 -8.55 18.93 19.94
CA GLN A 84 -9.25 19.52 21.08
C GLN A 84 -8.87 18.87 22.43
N ALA A 85 -7.95 17.91 22.43
CA ALA A 85 -7.48 17.29 23.66
C ALA A 85 -6.76 18.30 24.55
N GLN A 86 -7.37 18.65 25.69
CA GLN A 86 -6.87 19.68 26.62
C GLN A 86 -5.41 19.43 27.04
N THR A 87 -5.02 18.17 27.23
CA THR A 87 -3.66 17.78 27.64
C THR A 87 -2.60 18.07 26.58
N MET A 88 -2.98 18.18 25.31
CA MET A 88 -2.08 18.44 24.17
C MET A 88 -2.19 19.87 23.65
N GLN A 89 -3.04 20.71 24.25
CA GLN A 89 -3.30 22.07 23.77
C GLN A 89 -2.03 22.92 23.72
N SER A 90 -1.19 22.85 24.75
CA SER A 90 0.09 23.57 24.79
C SER A 90 1.01 23.16 23.64
N VAL A 91 1.15 21.84 23.39
CA VAL A 91 1.93 21.30 22.29
C VAL A 91 1.40 21.79 20.95
N PHE A 92 0.09 21.74 20.72
CA PHE A 92 -0.50 22.23 19.46
C PHE A 92 -0.35 23.74 19.30
N THR A 93 -0.42 24.52 20.38
CA THR A 93 -0.14 25.97 20.34
C THR A 93 1.31 26.25 19.92
N ASP A 94 2.28 25.54 20.50
CA ASP A 94 3.70 25.69 20.14
C ASP A 94 3.96 25.31 18.68
N LEU A 95 3.37 24.18 18.22
CA LEU A 95 3.45 23.76 16.82
C LEU A 95 2.79 24.80 15.90
N TYR A 96 1.64 25.36 16.28
CA TYR A 96 0.94 26.36 15.47
C TYR A 96 1.76 27.64 15.30
N ASN A 97 2.53 28.04 16.30
CA ASN A 97 3.38 29.22 16.21
C ASN A 97 4.56 29.03 15.23
N SER A 98 4.94 27.80 14.91
CA SER A 98 5.95 27.50 13.90
C SER A 98 5.40 27.56 12.47
N ALA A 99 6.12 28.25 11.58
CA ALA A 99 5.78 28.31 10.16
C ALA A 99 5.85 26.93 9.48
N PHE A 100 6.82 26.09 9.88
CA PHE A 100 7.01 24.75 9.33
C PHE A 100 5.79 23.85 9.58
N TRP A 101 5.32 23.81 10.83
CA TRP A 101 4.18 22.97 11.19
C TRP A 101 2.88 23.47 10.57
N ARG A 102 2.66 24.80 10.52
CA ARG A 102 1.53 25.38 9.78
C ARG A 102 1.53 25.00 8.30
N PHE A 103 2.70 24.96 7.66
CA PHE A 103 2.83 24.52 6.27
C PHE A 103 2.43 23.04 6.08
N LEU A 104 2.64 22.18 7.08
CA LEU A 104 2.16 20.79 7.04
C LEU A 104 0.64 20.65 7.22
N HIS A 105 -0.07 21.75 7.52
CA HIS A 105 -1.52 21.78 7.78
C HIS A 105 -1.97 20.81 8.88
N PHE A 106 -1.15 20.62 9.92
CA PHE A 106 -1.51 19.74 11.05
C PHE A 106 -2.79 20.18 11.78
N ASN A 107 -3.16 21.46 11.68
CA ASN A 107 -4.36 22.05 12.27
C ASN A 107 -5.64 21.74 11.47
N ASN A 108 -5.54 21.07 10.31
CA ASN A 108 -6.70 20.57 9.58
C ASN A 108 -7.12 19.22 10.19
N SER A 109 -8.36 19.13 10.67
CA SER A 109 -8.90 17.93 11.33
C SER A 109 -8.93 16.71 10.41
N ILE A 110 -9.29 16.87 9.14
CA ILE A 110 -9.29 15.75 8.18
C ILE A 110 -7.87 15.24 7.94
N VAL A 111 -6.89 16.15 7.76
CA VAL A 111 -5.48 15.78 7.60
C VAL A 111 -4.97 15.07 8.86
N MET A 112 -5.20 15.64 10.04
CA MET A 112 -4.74 15.07 11.30
C MET A 112 -5.34 13.68 11.55
N GLY A 113 -6.66 13.55 11.40
CA GLY A 113 -7.37 12.30 11.63
C GLY A 113 -7.01 11.22 10.62
N SER A 114 -6.93 11.56 9.32
CA SER A 114 -6.55 10.60 8.27
C SER A 114 -5.11 10.12 8.43
N VAL A 115 -4.15 11.01 8.72
CA VAL A 115 -2.74 10.65 8.95
C VAL A 115 -2.65 9.70 10.14
N VAL A 116 -3.17 10.09 11.30
CA VAL A 116 -3.10 9.24 12.50
C VAL A 116 -3.77 7.88 12.25
N THR A 117 -4.94 7.86 11.62
CA THR A 117 -5.65 6.62 11.30
C THR A 117 -4.86 5.75 10.33
N ALA A 118 -4.33 6.31 9.25
CA ALA A 118 -3.56 5.57 8.25
C ALA A 118 -2.28 4.95 8.85
N TYR A 119 -1.55 5.69 9.68
CA TYR A 119 -0.35 5.18 10.35
C TYR A 119 -0.69 4.11 11.39
N LEU A 120 -1.74 4.30 12.20
CA LEU A 120 -2.19 3.28 13.15
C LEU A 120 -2.64 2.00 12.44
N LEU A 121 -3.38 2.12 11.34
CA LEU A 121 -3.83 0.97 10.54
C LEU A 121 -2.72 0.33 9.72
N SER A 122 -1.58 1.00 9.50
CA SER A 122 -0.50 0.48 8.66
C SER A 122 0.05 -0.87 9.14
N VAL A 123 0.18 -1.05 10.46
CA VAL A 123 0.69 -2.27 11.08
C VAL A 123 -0.26 -3.46 10.88
N PRO A 124 -1.55 -3.39 11.29
CA PRO A 124 -2.49 -4.48 11.03
C PRO A 124 -2.72 -4.69 9.52
N ALA A 125 -2.73 -3.63 8.71
CA ALA A 125 -2.87 -3.73 7.26
C ALA A 125 -1.68 -4.47 6.62
N PHE A 126 -0.46 -4.26 7.11
CA PHE A 126 0.71 -5.00 6.63
C PHE A 126 0.53 -6.50 6.82
N LEU A 127 0.14 -6.93 8.03
CA LEU A 127 -0.10 -8.33 8.33
C LEU A 127 -1.21 -8.91 7.45
N LEU A 128 -2.31 -8.17 7.30
CA LEU A 128 -3.42 -8.55 6.43
C LEU A 128 -2.97 -8.75 4.99
N PHE A 129 -2.33 -7.74 4.38
CA PHE A 129 -1.87 -7.83 3.00
C PHE A 129 -0.81 -8.90 2.81
N TRP A 130 0.05 -9.13 3.80
CA TRP A 130 1.04 -10.20 3.74
C TRP A 130 0.38 -11.58 3.68
N VAL A 131 -0.62 -11.82 4.54
CA VAL A 131 -1.43 -13.05 4.51
C VAL A 131 -2.19 -13.18 3.19
N LEU A 132 -2.81 -12.10 2.69
CA LEU A 132 -3.54 -12.11 1.42
C LEU A 132 -2.64 -12.45 0.23
N VAL A 133 -1.47 -11.81 0.12
CA VAL A 133 -0.50 -12.07 -0.95
C VAL A 133 0.03 -13.50 -0.86
N LYS A 134 0.35 -14.00 0.34
CA LYS A 134 0.84 -15.37 0.55
C LYS A 134 -0.24 -16.39 0.16
N THR A 135 -1.47 -16.19 0.61
CA THR A 135 -2.62 -17.06 0.31
C THR A 135 -2.92 -17.07 -1.18
N TYR A 136 -2.91 -15.90 -1.81
CA TYR A 136 -3.09 -15.75 -3.26
C TYR A 136 -2.07 -16.60 -4.02
N ARG A 137 -0.78 -16.50 -3.68
CA ARG A 137 0.29 -17.28 -4.34
C ARG A 137 0.12 -18.79 -4.17
N GLN A 138 -0.18 -19.25 -2.95
CA GLN A 138 -0.38 -20.67 -2.67
C GLN A 138 -1.57 -21.23 -3.47
N ARG A 139 -2.71 -20.52 -3.46
CA ARG A 139 -3.91 -20.95 -4.21
C ARG A 139 -3.70 -20.86 -5.72
N PHE A 140 -2.99 -19.86 -6.21
CA PHE A 140 -2.68 -19.70 -7.62
C PHE A 140 -1.78 -20.83 -8.14
N LEU A 141 -0.77 -21.26 -7.37
CA LEU A 141 0.07 -22.42 -7.73
C LEU A 141 -0.76 -23.71 -7.84
N VAL A 142 -1.70 -23.93 -6.92
CA VAL A 142 -2.61 -25.09 -6.98
C VAL A 142 -3.55 -25.00 -8.19
N TRP A 143 -4.08 -23.81 -8.47
CA TRP A 143 -4.98 -23.57 -9.61
C TRP A 143 -4.27 -23.77 -10.95
N THR A 144 -3.07 -23.22 -11.12
CA THR A 144 -2.27 -23.38 -12.35
C THR A 144 -1.89 -24.83 -12.63
N ASN A 145 -1.65 -25.64 -11.60
CA ASN A 145 -1.35 -27.06 -11.75
C ASN A 145 -2.58 -27.92 -12.13
N LYS A 146 -3.82 -27.40 -12.02
CA LYS A 146 -5.03 -28.11 -12.43
C LYS A 146 -5.30 -28.05 -13.94
N PHE A 147 -4.79 -27.05 -14.66
CA PHE A 147 -5.03 -26.94 -16.11
C PHE A 147 -4.05 -27.78 -16.91
N LYS A 148 -4.56 -28.80 -17.61
CA LYS A 148 -3.78 -29.70 -18.49
C LYS A 148 -2.92 -28.93 -19.50
N ILE A 149 -3.44 -27.84 -20.07
CA ILE A 149 -2.73 -27.00 -21.05
C ILE A 149 -1.47 -26.36 -20.44
N ILE A 150 -1.56 -25.86 -19.21
CA ILE A 150 -0.43 -25.24 -18.50
C ILE A 150 0.62 -26.30 -18.13
N ARG A 151 0.17 -27.51 -17.77
CA ARG A 151 1.07 -28.65 -17.48
C ARG A 151 1.80 -29.14 -18.74
N LEU A 152 1.12 -29.18 -19.88
CA LEU A 152 1.71 -29.54 -21.18
C LEU A 152 2.74 -28.51 -21.65
N LEU A 153 2.46 -27.21 -21.49
CA LEU A 153 3.41 -26.13 -21.84
C LEU A 153 4.66 -26.14 -20.94
N LYS A 154 4.50 -26.30 -19.62
CA LYS A 154 5.64 -26.47 -18.69
C LYS A 154 6.46 -27.72 -18.99
N GLY A 155 5.79 -28.82 -19.39
CA GLY A 155 6.45 -30.05 -19.82
C GLY A 155 7.22 -29.88 -21.13
N ALA A 156 6.67 -29.13 -22.09
CA ALA A 156 7.30 -28.85 -23.38
C ALA A 156 8.56 -27.97 -23.24
N GLU A 157 8.55 -26.96 -22.36
CA GLU A 157 9.74 -26.16 -22.04
C GLU A 157 10.85 -27.00 -21.38
N GLY A 158 10.51 -27.87 -20.43
CA GLY A 158 11.47 -28.77 -19.79
C GLY A 158 12.08 -29.79 -20.76
N ALA A 159 11.28 -30.32 -21.69
CA ALA A 159 11.75 -31.24 -22.72
C ALA A 159 12.68 -30.56 -23.74
N GLY A 160 12.40 -29.31 -24.12
CA GLY A 160 13.27 -28.52 -25.00
C GLY A 160 14.64 -28.21 -24.38
N PHE A 161 14.68 -27.93 -23.07
CA PHE A 161 15.92 -27.69 -22.34
C PHE A 161 16.82 -28.94 -22.26
N VAL A 162 16.24 -30.10 -21.94
CA VAL A 162 16.97 -31.38 -21.85
C VAL A 162 17.45 -31.86 -23.23
N SER A 163 16.67 -31.64 -24.29
CA SER A 163 17.09 -31.93 -25.67
C SER A 163 18.22 -31.03 -26.15
N GLY A 164 18.35 -29.80 -25.62
CA GLY A 164 19.43 -28.87 -25.96
C GLY A 164 20.75 -29.20 -25.26
N MET A 165 20.71 -29.82 -24.08
CA MET A 165 21.92 -30.27 -23.36
C MET A 165 22.52 -31.59 -23.88
N MET A 166 21.74 -32.37 -24.65
CA MET A 166 22.19 -33.63 -25.25
C MET A 166 22.75 -33.47 -26.68
N LYS A 167 22.85 -32.24 -27.19
CA LYS A 167 23.58 -31.89 -28.41
C LYS A 167 24.89 -31.22 -28.05
#